data_AF-A0AAX4KYZ4-F1
#
_entry.id   AF-A0AAX4KYZ4-F1
#
_cell.length_a   1.000
_cell.length_b   1.000
_cell.length_c   1.000
_cell.angle_alpha   90.00
_cell.angle_beta   90.00
_cell.angle_gamma   90.00
#
_symmetry.space_group_name_H-M   'P 1'
#
loop_
_entity.id
_entity.type
_entity.pdbx_description
1 polymer ?
#
loop_
_entity_poly.entity_id
_entity_poly.type
_entity_poly.pdbx_seq_one_letter_code
_entity_poly.pdbx_strand_id
1 'polypeptide(L)'
;MKKEARIAIFSEGNELYAICVFRGVFLEKLFLDTNKDRLTLQFISSSIINEVKYSNLNIGKNVSEQEAEKICQNIVKKISEKLNTHKVNG
;
A
#
# COMPACT_ATOMS: atom_id res chain seq x y z
N MET A 1 15.72 16.56 -11.23
CA MET A 1 14.67 15.56 -10.95
C MET A 1 13.48 16.29 -10.33
N LYS A 2 12.28 16.19 -10.93
CA LYS A 2 11.08 16.90 -10.44
C LYS A 2 10.72 16.38 -9.04
N LYS A 3 10.50 17.30 -8.09
CA LYS A 3 10.08 17.02 -6.69
C LYS A 3 9.06 15.89 -6.67
N GLU A 4 9.48 14.78 -6.06
CA GLU A 4 8.93 13.43 -6.20
C GLU A 4 7.43 13.39 -5.95
N ALA A 5 6.67 13.06 -7.01
CA ALA A 5 5.26 12.77 -6.87
C ALA A 5 5.07 11.54 -5.97
N ARG A 6 4.08 11.58 -5.07
CA ARG A 6 3.71 10.40 -4.31
C ARG A 6 2.78 9.50 -5.11
N ILE A 7 3.04 8.21 -5.01
CA ILE A 7 2.32 7.14 -5.68
C ILE A 7 1.74 6.23 -4.59
N ALA A 8 0.42 6.06 -4.57
CA ALA A 8 -0.24 5.15 -3.64
C ALA A 8 -0.67 3.87 -4.37
N ILE A 9 -0.22 2.73 -3.87
CA ILE A 9 -0.53 1.42 -4.42
C ILE A 9 -1.30 0.63 -3.39
N PHE A 10 -2.51 0.20 -3.76
CA PHE A 10 -3.23 -0.82 -3.06
C PHE A 10 -2.78 -2.21 -3.50
N SER A 11 -2.64 -3.10 -2.53
CA SER A 11 -2.38 -4.51 -2.78
C SER A 11 -3.14 -5.38 -1.78
N GLU A 12 -3.57 -6.54 -2.24
CA GLU A 12 -4.29 -7.54 -1.47
C GLU A 12 -3.40 -8.78 -1.30
N GLY A 13 -3.22 -9.19 -0.05
CA GLY A 13 -2.67 -10.49 0.34
C GLY A 13 -3.77 -11.40 0.89
N ASN A 14 -3.40 -12.58 1.38
CA ASN A 14 -4.37 -13.60 1.82
C ASN A 14 -5.24 -13.14 3.01
N GLU A 15 -4.64 -12.52 4.02
CA GLU A 15 -5.33 -12.07 5.24
C GLU A 15 -5.15 -10.56 5.52
N LEU A 16 -4.41 -9.86 4.64
CA LEU A 16 -4.07 -8.46 4.82
C LEU A 16 -4.26 -7.68 3.53
N TYR A 17 -4.70 -6.45 3.71
CA TYR A 17 -4.73 -5.41 2.71
C TYR A 17 -3.63 -4.40 3.03
N ALA A 18 -3.00 -3.87 1.99
CA ALA A 18 -1.95 -2.87 2.12
C ALA A 18 -2.20 -1.67 1.21
N ILE A 19 -1.86 -0.47 1.70
CA ILE A 19 -1.64 0.71 0.87
C ILE A 19 -0.21 1.17 1.08
N CYS A 20 0.61 1.04 0.03
CA CYS A 20 1.99 1.48 0.01
C CYS A 20 2.06 2.86 -0.65
N VAL A 21 2.58 3.86 0.08
CA VAL A 21 2.84 5.19 -0.47
C VAL A 21 4.32 5.32 -0.76
N PHE A 22 4.65 5.43 -2.04
CA PHE A 22 6.00 5.63 -2.54
C PHE A 22 6.25 7.09 -2.87
N ARG A 23 7.51 7.50 -2.69
CA ARG A 23 8.02 8.79 -3.13
C ARG A 23 9.36 8.55 -3.82
N GLY A 24 9.35 8.66 -5.15
CA GLY A 24 10.44 8.12 -5.95
C GLY A 24 10.57 6.61 -5.73
N VAL A 25 11.76 6.14 -5.38
CA VAL A 25 12.03 4.71 -5.11
C VAL A 25 11.80 4.31 -3.65
N PHE A 26 11.46 5.25 -2.77
CA PHE A 26 11.33 5.01 -1.33
C PHE A 26 9.90 4.71 -0.93
N LEU A 27 9.71 3.67 -0.12
CA LEU A 27 8.45 3.44 0.60
C LEU A 27 8.36 4.44 1.76
N GLU A 28 7.62 5.51 1.59
CA GLU A 28 7.47 6.59 2.58
C GLU A 28 6.48 6.19 3.68
N LYS A 29 5.38 5.52 3.31
CA LYS A 29 4.36 5.10 4.27
C LYS A 29 3.72 3.77 3.87
N LEU A 30 3.37 2.99 4.88
CA LEU A 30 2.69 1.71 4.72
C LEU A 30 1.47 1.70 5.65
N PHE A 31 0.29 1.48 5.07
CA PHE A 31 -0.93 1.21 5.80
C PHE A 31 -1.26 -0.27 5.63
N LEU A 32 -1.65 -0.94 6.71
CA LEU A 32 -1.95 -2.37 6.73
C LEU A 32 -3.19 -2.61 7.58
N ASP A 33 -4.09 -3.45 7.10
CA ASP A 33 -5.27 -3.85 7.85
C ASP A 33 -5.80 -5.20 7.35
N THR A 34 -6.44 -5.97 8.23
CA THR A 34 -7.18 -7.19 7.86
C THR A 34 -8.55 -6.89 7.25
N ASN A 35 -9.02 -5.65 7.36
CA ASN A 35 -10.28 -5.18 6.80
C ASN A 35 -10.04 -4.04 5.78
N LYS A 36 -10.46 -4.27 4.53
CA LYS A 36 -10.28 -3.34 3.43
C LYS A 36 -10.92 -1.97 3.68
N ASP A 37 -12.16 -1.92 4.16
CA ASP A 37 -12.87 -0.66 4.37
C ASP A 37 -12.20 0.18 5.45
N ARG A 38 -11.77 -0.45 6.55
CA ARG A 38 -11.02 0.21 7.62
C ARG A 38 -9.67 0.74 7.12
N LEU A 39 -8.96 -0.01 6.28
CA LEU A 39 -7.73 0.44 5.64
C LEU A 39 -7.97 1.67 4.77
N THR A 40 -8.99 1.61 3.91
CA THR A 40 -9.34 2.72 3.03
C THR A 40 -9.70 3.95 3.85
N LEU A 41 -10.51 3.81 4.90
CA LEU A 41 -10.85 4.89 5.82
C LEU A 41 -9.61 5.52 6.49
N GLN A 42 -8.69 4.71 7.00
CA GLN A 42 -7.44 5.19 7.58
C GLN A 42 -6.62 5.98 6.55
N PHE A 43 -6.53 5.48 5.32
CA PHE A 43 -5.78 6.15 4.26
C PHE A 43 -6.42 7.47 3.84
N ILE A 44 -7.73 7.52 3.60
CA ILE A 44 -8.41 8.76 3.20
C ILE A 44 -8.44 9.81 4.31
N SER A 45 -8.42 9.39 5.57
CA SER A 45 -8.31 10.31 6.72
C SER A 45 -6.90 10.86 6.93
N SER A 46 -5.89 10.32 6.24
CA SER A 46 -4.51 10.68 6.46
C SER A 46 -4.11 11.92 5.66
N SER A 47 -3.25 12.78 6.23
CA SER A 47 -2.79 13.99 5.54
C SER A 47 -2.08 13.73 4.21
N ILE A 48 -1.50 12.53 4.04
CA ILE A 48 -0.71 12.17 2.85
C ILE A 48 -1.58 12.02 1.60
N ILE A 49 -2.90 11.77 1.73
CA ILE A 49 -3.79 11.62 0.57
C ILE A 49 -3.77 12.85 -0.33
N ASN A 50 -3.70 14.05 0.28
CA ASN A 50 -3.67 15.32 -0.44
C ASN A 50 -2.39 15.51 -1.28
N GLU A 51 -1.37 14.69 -1.02
CA GLU A 51 -0.07 14.77 -1.68
C GLU A 51 0.12 13.63 -2.72
N VAL A 52 -0.78 12.65 -2.74
CA VAL A 52 -0.78 11.53 -3.69
C VAL A 52 -1.24 12.02 -5.05
N LYS A 53 -0.38 11.87 -6.06
CA LYS A 53 -0.69 12.28 -7.44
C LYS A 53 -1.11 11.12 -8.32
N TYR A 54 -0.65 9.91 -8.01
CA TYR A 54 -0.93 8.71 -8.78
C TYR A 54 -1.37 7.58 -7.87
N SER A 55 -2.34 6.78 -8.30
CA SER A 55 -2.72 5.56 -7.59
C SER A 55 -3.44 4.54 -8.48
N ASN A 56 -3.62 3.33 -7.96
CA ASN A 56 -4.58 2.33 -8.46
C ASN A 56 -5.86 2.28 -7.61
N LEU A 57 -6.12 3.33 -6.82
CA LEU A 57 -7.20 3.45 -5.85
C LEU A 57 -8.28 4.46 -6.27
N ASN A 58 -8.30 4.85 -7.56
CA ASN A 58 -9.12 5.97 -8.07
C ASN A 58 -8.84 7.31 -7.36
N ILE A 59 -7.61 7.51 -6.85
CA ILE A 59 -7.14 8.74 -6.21
C ILE A 59 -6.07 9.38 -7.10
N GLY A 60 -6.26 10.65 -7.47
CA GLY A 60 -5.37 11.32 -8.41
C GLY A 60 -5.46 10.70 -9.82
N LYS A 61 -4.31 10.54 -10.48
CA LYS A 61 -4.22 9.89 -11.80
C LYS A 61 -3.98 8.39 -11.66
N ASN A 62 -4.43 7.61 -12.63
CA ASN A 62 -4.10 6.19 -12.66
C ASN A 62 -2.58 5.98 -12.78
N VAL A 63 -2.06 5.07 -11.97
CA VAL A 63 -0.66 4.65 -12.02
C VAL A 63 -0.46 3.64 -13.16
N SER A 64 0.65 3.75 -13.89
CA SER A 64 1.08 2.76 -14.89
C SER A 64 2.36 2.02 -14.48
N GLU A 65 2.87 2.27 -13.28
CA GLU A 65 4.11 1.72 -12.76
C GLU A 65 3.90 0.31 -12.15
N GLN A 66 4.12 -0.71 -12.98
CA GLN A 66 4.05 -2.11 -12.56
C GLN A 66 5.09 -2.49 -11.48
N GLU A 67 6.17 -1.72 -11.32
CA GLU A 67 7.22 -2.01 -10.35
C GLU A 67 6.76 -1.71 -8.91
N ALA A 68 6.16 -0.55 -8.67
CA ALA A 68 5.61 -0.18 -7.36
C ALA A 68 4.52 -1.16 -6.91
N GLU A 69 3.70 -1.63 -7.85
CA GLU A 69 2.71 -2.69 -7.62
C GLU A 69 3.36 -4.00 -7.16
N LYS A 70 4.37 -4.49 -7.89
CA LYS A 70 5.11 -5.70 -7.51
C LYS A 70 5.77 -5.58 -6.14
N ILE A 71 6.36 -4.42 -5.84
CA ILE A 71 7.01 -4.17 -4.55
C ILE A 71 5.96 -4.21 -3.43
N CYS A 72 4.84 -3.49 -3.58
CA CYS A 72 3.79 -3.48 -2.57
C CYS A 72 3.19 -4.88 -2.34
N GLN A 73 2.96 -5.62 -3.43
CA GLN A 73 2.48 -6.99 -3.38
C GLN A 73 3.45 -7.94 -2.66
N ASN A 74 4.75 -7.81 -2.93
CA ASN A 74 5.76 -8.59 -2.22
C ASN A 74 5.83 -8.25 -0.73
N ILE A 75 5.63 -7.00 -0.35
CA ILE A 75 5.58 -6.57 1.05
C ILE A 75 4.38 -7.20 1.74
N VAL A 76 3.15 -7.03 1.22
CA VAL A 76 1.94 -7.57 1.87
C VAL A 76 1.99 -9.09 1.96
N LYS A 77 2.52 -9.77 0.94
CA LYS A 77 2.72 -11.23 0.96
C LYS A 77 3.66 -11.66 2.08
N LYS A 78 4.86 -11.08 2.16
CA LYS A 78 5.85 -11.45 3.19
C LYS A 78 5.36 -11.17 4.61
N ILE A 79 4.62 -10.08 4.81
CA ILE A 79 4.02 -9.76 6.11
C ILE A 79 2.93 -10.78 6.46
N SER A 80 2.04 -11.09 5.50
CA SER A 80 0.97 -12.09 5.68
C SER A 80 1.54 -13.47 6.05
N GLU A 81 2.59 -13.90 5.35
CA GLU A 81 3.27 -15.18 5.62
C GLU A 81 3.83 -15.23 7.07
N LYS A 82 4.48 -14.15 7.51
CA LYS A 82 5.02 -14.06 8.88
C LYS A 82 3.94 -14.10 9.95
N LEU A 83 2.81 -13.43 9.74
CA LEU A 83 1.69 -13.47 10.70
C LEU A 83 1.04 -14.85 10.76
N ASN A 84 0.91 -15.53 9.62
CA ASN A 84 0.34 -16.87 9.55
C ASN A 84 1.23 -17.94 10.19
N THR A 85 2.54 -17.70 10.31
CA THR A 85 3.45 -18.64 10.96
C THR A 85 3.13 -18.82 12.46
N HIS A 86 2.41 -17.88 13.08
CA HIS A 86 2.01 -17.97 14.48
C HIS A 86 0.68 -18.71 14.72
N LYS A 87 -0.12 -19.00 13.68
CA LYS A 87 -1.39 -19.75 13.83
C LYS A 87 -1.23 -21.27 13.80
N VAL A 88 -0.07 -21.79 13.42
CA VAL A 88 0.15 -23.25 13.21
C VAL A 88 0.74 -23.96 14.43
N ASN A 89 1.03 -23.25 15.53
CA ASN A 89 1.57 -23.84 16.76
C ASN A 89 0.64 -23.62 17.97
N GLY A 90 -0.66 -23.86 17.80
CA GLY A 90 -1.67 -23.83 18.87
C GLY A 90 -2.48 -25.11 18.88
#